data_AF-A0A6V7RP02-F1
#
_entry.id   AF-A0A6V7RP02-F1
#
_cell.length_a   1.000
_cell.length_b   1.000
_cell.length_c   1.000
_cell.angle_alpha   90.00
_cell.angle_beta   90.00
_cell.angle_gamma   90.00
#
_symmetry.space_group_name_H-M   'P 1'
#
loop_
_entity.id
_entity.type
_entity.pdbx_description
1 polymer ?
#
loop_
_entity_poly.entity_id
_entity_poly.type
_entity_poly.pdbx_seq_one_letter_code
_entity_poly.pdbx_strand_id
1 'polypeptide(L)'
;MIIFTNLCIFSAQVCFYLFPITILFFVPGLVFGALMKNLDGTKGFAKMLGESMGSMGQYIVLVFFAAQMLAYFDWSNLGPILAVSGSNLLETINLTGIPLFIGFILVVALINLLIGSASAKWAILAPVFIPMFMYLGYDPAFTQMLYRVGDSSTNPIAPMMPFLPLIIMYAQRYQKDIKMGTVIANLLPYSIALLVTWTAFTIIWYLIGLPVGPNGPIYLPE
;
A
#
# COMPACT_ATOMS: atom_id res chain seq x y z
N MET A 1 -11.13 16.87 -10.17
CA MET A 1 -10.19 17.60 -11.04
C MET A 1 -9.06 18.24 -10.23
N ILE A 2 -9.34 18.90 -9.09
CA ILE A 2 -8.32 19.49 -8.20
C ILE A 2 -7.30 18.46 -7.66
N ILE A 3 -7.70 17.20 -7.44
CA ILE A 3 -6.81 16.13 -6.98
C ILE A 3 -5.78 15.73 -8.05
N PHE A 4 -6.16 15.70 -9.34
CA PHE A 4 -5.24 15.40 -10.44
C PHE A 4 -4.32 16.59 -10.74
N THR A 5 -4.85 17.81 -10.64
CA THR A 5 -4.04 19.02 -10.80
C THR A 5 -2.96 19.11 -9.71
N ASN A 6 -3.29 18.80 -8.45
CA ASN A 6 -2.30 18.78 -7.36
C ASN A 6 -1.36 17.56 -7.41
N LEU A 7 -1.77 16.41 -7.95
CA LEU A 7 -0.87 15.25 -8.11
C LEU A 7 0.26 15.52 -9.14
N CYS A 8 -0.06 16.22 -10.24
CA CYS A 8 0.96 16.65 -11.22
C CYS A 8 1.84 17.81 -10.71
N ILE A 9 1.34 18.61 -9.77
CA ILE A 9 2.11 19.73 -9.18
C ILE A 9 3.06 19.24 -8.08
N PHE A 10 2.78 18.13 -7.39
CA PHE A 10 3.58 17.66 -6.25
C PHE A 10 4.85 16.85 -6.58
N SER A 11 5.07 16.40 -7.82
CA SER A 11 6.43 16.03 -8.32
C SER A 11 6.41 15.61 -9.79
N ALA A 12 7.23 16.28 -10.61
CA ALA A 12 7.44 15.91 -12.02
C ALA A 12 7.88 14.45 -12.21
N GLN A 13 8.53 13.85 -11.20
CA GLN A 13 8.92 12.43 -11.19
C GLN A 13 7.75 11.45 -11.31
N VAL A 14 6.61 11.66 -10.63
CA VAL A 14 5.51 10.68 -10.65
C VAL A 14 4.91 10.57 -12.04
N CYS A 15 4.72 11.72 -12.71
CA CYS A 15 4.20 11.75 -14.07
C CYS A 15 5.18 11.12 -15.08
N PHE A 16 6.48 11.26 -14.85
CA PHE A 16 7.54 10.64 -15.65
C PHE A 16 7.51 9.10 -15.59
N TYR A 17 7.18 8.49 -14.45
CA TYR A 17 7.06 7.03 -14.34
C TYR A 17 5.68 6.50 -14.73
N LEU A 18 4.61 7.24 -14.44
CA LEU A 18 3.25 6.80 -14.71
C LEU A 18 2.95 6.69 -16.21
N PHE A 19 3.49 7.62 -17.01
CA PHE A 19 3.27 7.67 -18.45
C PHE A 19 3.80 6.43 -19.21
N PRO A 20 5.07 6.01 -19.06
CA PRO A 20 5.58 4.82 -19.73
C PRO A 20 4.90 3.54 -19.26
N ILE A 21 4.56 3.43 -17.96
CA ILE A 21 3.79 2.29 -17.43
C ILE A 21 2.41 2.23 -18.08
N THR A 22 1.73 3.38 -18.18
CA THR A 22 0.41 3.46 -18.81
C THR A 22 0.50 3.02 -20.27
N ILE A 23 1.47 3.50 -21.05
CA ILE A 23 1.67 3.08 -22.45
C ILE A 23 1.96 1.57 -22.53
N LEU A 24 2.81 1.06 -21.64
CA LEU A 24 3.21 -0.35 -21.60
C LEU A 24 2.02 -1.29 -21.37
N PHE A 25 1.05 -0.92 -20.53
CA PHE A 25 -0.16 -1.72 -20.33
C PHE A 25 -1.26 -1.41 -21.36
N PHE A 26 -1.34 -0.16 -21.81
CA PHE A 26 -2.36 0.29 -22.74
C PHE A 26 -2.19 -0.29 -24.14
N VAL A 27 -0.98 -0.24 -24.70
CA VAL A 27 -0.74 -0.64 -26.10
C VAL A 27 -0.99 -2.13 -26.31
N PRO A 28 -0.42 -3.06 -25.51
CA PRO A 28 -0.71 -4.49 -25.66
C PRO A 28 -2.17 -4.81 -25.33
N GLY A 29 -2.76 -4.15 -24.33
CA GLY A 29 -4.17 -4.33 -23.97
C GLY A 29 -5.12 -3.94 -25.12
N LEU A 30 -4.82 -2.83 -25.80
CA LEU A 30 -5.58 -2.37 -26.96
C LEU A 30 -5.43 -3.30 -28.16
N VAL A 31 -4.19 -3.73 -28.47
CA VAL A 31 -3.91 -4.67 -29.56
C VAL A 31 -4.62 -6.01 -29.31
N PHE A 32 -4.51 -6.55 -28.10
CA PHE A 32 -5.17 -7.80 -27.72
C PHE A 32 -6.71 -7.68 -27.80
N GLY A 33 -7.27 -6.60 -27.27
CA GLY A 33 -8.71 -6.32 -27.33
C GLY A 33 -9.24 -6.21 -28.76
N ALA A 34 -8.44 -5.62 -29.66
CA ALA A 34 -8.77 -5.48 -31.07
C ALA A 34 -8.73 -6.82 -31.81
N LEU A 35 -7.70 -7.64 -31.55
CA LEU A 35 -7.54 -8.96 -32.17
C LEU A 35 -8.64 -9.95 -31.75
N MET A 36 -9.04 -9.91 -30.49
CA MET A 36 -10.11 -10.77 -29.96
C MET A 36 -11.53 -10.33 -30.38
N LYS A 37 -11.66 -9.24 -31.15
CA LYS A 37 -12.94 -8.60 -31.50
C LYS A 37 -13.81 -8.27 -30.27
N ASN A 38 -13.18 -8.09 -29.11
CA ASN A 38 -13.85 -7.66 -27.87
C ASN A 38 -14.06 -6.13 -27.85
N LEU A 39 -13.52 -5.41 -28.83
CA LEU A 39 -13.70 -3.97 -29.01
C LEU A 39 -14.72 -3.71 -30.13
N ASP A 40 -15.94 -3.33 -29.76
CA ASP A 40 -16.99 -2.85 -30.69
C ASP A 40 -16.69 -1.42 -31.19
N GLY A 41 -15.51 -1.23 -31.77
CA GLY A 41 -14.99 0.06 -32.22
C GLY A 41 -14.82 1.08 -31.09
N THR A 42 -14.83 2.37 -31.45
CA THR A 42 -14.57 3.49 -30.53
C THR A 42 -15.59 3.58 -29.38
N LYS A 43 -16.85 3.19 -29.63
CA LYS A 43 -17.91 3.21 -28.61
C LYS A 43 -17.70 2.11 -27.56
N GLY A 44 -17.35 0.89 -27.99
CA GLY A 44 -17.00 -0.20 -27.08
C GLY A 44 -15.78 0.15 -26.22
N PHE A 45 -14.75 0.73 -26.85
CA PHE A 45 -13.56 1.20 -26.14
C PHE A 45 -13.88 2.28 -25.08
N ALA A 46 -14.64 3.31 -25.45
CA ALA A 46 -15.05 4.36 -24.51
C ALA A 46 -15.90 3.80 -23.35
N LYS A 47 -16.76 2.81 -23.63
CA LYS A 47 -17.55 2.12 -22.61
C LYS A 47 -16.65 1.36 -21.62
N MET A 48 -15.65 0.62 -22.10
CA MET A 48 -14.71 -0.10 -21.23
C MET A 48 -13.90 0.85 -20.33
N LEU A 49 -13.47 1.99 -20.86
CA LEU A 49 -12.85 3.04 -20.04
C LEU A 49 -13.82 3.59 -18.99
N GLY A 50 -15.07 3.83 -19.36
CA GLY A 50 -16.13 4.27 -18.45
C GLY A 50 -16.42 3.26 -17.33
N GLU A 51 -16.53 1.97 -17.65
CA GLU A 51 -16.72 0.89 -16.68
C GLU A 51 -15.51 0.78 -15.73
N SER A 52 -14.29 0.89 -16.27
CA SER A 52 -13.06 0.91 -15.46
C SER A 52 -13.06 2.09 -14.48
N MET A 53 -13.41 3.30 -14.93
CA MET A 53 -13.56 4.46 -14.05
C MET A 53 -14.72 4.31 -13.05
N GLY A 54 -15.80 3.64 -13.44
CA GLY A 54 -16.92 3.31 -12.55
C GLY A 54 -16.49 2.44 -11.37
N SER A 55 -15.62 1.46 -11.60
CA SER A 55 -15.06 0.60 -10.54
C SER A 55 -14.21 1.39 -9.51
N MET A 56 -13.69 2.56 -9.88
CA MET A 56 -12.91 3.44 -9.01
C MET A 56 -13.76 4.37 -8.15
N GLY A 57 -15.10 4.35 -8.27
CA GLY A 57 -15.98 5.28 -7.55
C GLY A 57 -15.79 5.26 -6.03
N GLN A 58 -15.71 4.07 -5.42
CA GLN A 58 -15.44 3.93 -3.98
C GLN A 58 -14.07 4.50 -3.58
N TYR A 59 -13.05 4.29 -4.43
CA TYR A 59 -11.71 4.80 -4.20
C TYR A 59 -11.66 6.33 -4.28
N ILE A 60 -12.38 6.94 -5.22
CA ILE A 60 -12.47 8.41 -5.36
C ILE A 60 -13.07 9.04 -4.09
N VAL A 61 -14.12 8.44 -3.54
CA VAL A 61 -14.74 8.91 -2.29
C VAL A 61 -13.76 8.81 -1.12
N LEU A 62 -13.05 7.70 -1.01
CA LEU A 62 -12.03 7.52 0.03
C LEU A 62 -10.92 8.56 -0.06
N VAL A 63 -10.35 8.76 -1.25
CA VAL A 63 -9.29 9.75 -1.49
C VAL A 63 -9.78 11.17 -1.21
N PHE A 64 -11.05 11.47 -1.53
CA PHE A 64 -11.64 12.77 -1.20
C PHE A 64 -11.58 13.05 0.30
N PHE A 65 -12.08 12.14 1.14
CA PHE A 65 -12.04 12.32 2.59
C PHE A 65 -10.60 12.29 3.15
N ALA A 66 -9.74 11.42 2.64
CA ALA A 66 -8.33 11.38 3.02
C ALA A 66 -7.61 12.70 2.72
N ALA A 67 -7.89 13.31 1.56
CA ALA A 67 -7.33 14.60 1.18
C ALA A 67 -7.83 15.74 2.09
N GLN A 68 -9.11 15.74 2.46
CA GLN A 68 -9.63 16.72 3.43
C GLN A 68 -8.99 16.54 4.82
N MET A 69 -8.86 15.31 5.28
CA MET A 69 -8.21 15.00 6.55
C MET A 69 -6.75 15.48 6.54
N LEU A 70 -5.99 15.17 5.48
CA LEU A 70 -4.61 15.66 5.30
C LEU A 70 -4.53 17.19 5.34
N ALA A 71 -5.43 17.88 4.64
CA ALA A 71 -5.47 19.35 4.63
C ALA A 71 -5.75 19.93 6.02
N TYR A 72 -6.68 19.36 6.79
CA TYR A 72 -6.93 19.80 8.16
C TYR A 72 -5.80 19.43 9.12
N PHE A 73 -5.14 18.30 8.90
CA PHE A 73 -4.01 17.84 9.71
C PHE A 73 -2.78 18.73 9.54
N ASP A 74 -2.53 19.19 8.31
CA ASP A 74 -1.52 20.18 7.99
C ASP A 74 -1.88 21.56 8.56
N TRP A 75 -3.10 22.05 8.30
CA TRP A 75 -3.58 23.35 8.80
C TRP A 75 -3.54 23.46 10.34
N SER A 76 -3.86 22.38 11.05
CA SER A 76 -3.87 22.34 12.51
C SER A 76 -2.48 22.18 13.15
N ASN A 77 -1.43 22.00 12.34
CA ASN A 77 -0.07 21.66 12.80
C ASN A 77 0.00 20.38 13.66
N LEU A 78 -1.02 19.51 13.62
CA LEU A 78 -1.02 18.24 14.35
C LEU A 78 0.04 17.28 13.82
N GLY A 79 0.35 17.35 12.51
CA GLY A 79 1.39 16.53 11.89
C GLY A 79 2.78 16.73 12.52
N PRO A 80 3.33 17.95 12.51
CA PRO A 80 4.59 18.25 13.19
C PRO A 80 4.57 17.87 14.68
N ILE A 81 3.50 18.18 15.42
CA ILE A 81 3.40 17.89 16.86
C ILE A 81 3.46 16.39 17.13
N LEU A 82 2.69 15.59 16.39
CA LEU A 82 2.67 14.13 16.54
C LEU A 82 3.98 13.50 16.10
N ALA A 83 4.60 14.03 15.05
CA ALA A 83 5.87 13.52 14.55
C ALA A 83 7.02 13.76 15.55
N VAL A 84 7.10 14.95 16.15
CA VAL A 84 8.10 15.29 17.18
C VAL A 84 7.83 14.52 18.47
N SER A 85 6.58 14.45 18.93
CA SER A 85 6.24 13.72 20.16
C SER A 85 6.44 12.20 20.00
N GLY A 86 6.08 11.66 18.84
CA GLY A 86 6.25 10.25 18.50
C GLY A 86 7.72 9.85 18.33
N SER A 87 8.52 10.65 17.63
CA SER A 87 9.97 10.42 17.51
C SER A 87 10.66 10.48 18.86
N ASN A 88 10.37 11.49 19.70
CA ASN A 88 10.90 11.57 21.07
C ASN A 88 10.52 10.34 21.91
N LEU A 89 9.28 9.86 21.81
CA LEU A 89 8.87 8.64 22.51
C LEU A 89 9.71 7.44 22.06
N LEU A 90 9.89 7.27 20.75
CA LEU A 90 10.68 6.19 20.16
C LEU A 90 12.16 6.27 20.55
N GLU A 91 12.73 7.47 20.59
CA GLU A 91 14.11 7.70 21.04
C GLU A 91 14.30 7.40 22.52
N THR A 92 13.37 7.83 23.39
CA THR A 92 13.47 7.57 24.84
C THR A 92 13.43 6.08 25.21
N ILE A 93 12.76 5.26 24.39
CA ILE A 93 12.74 3.80 24.55
C ILE A 93 13.84 3.08 23.73
N ASN A 94 14.76 3.83 23.09
CA ASN A 94 15.79 3.33 22.18
C ASN A 94 15.26 2.46 21.03
N LEU A 95 14.04 2.74 20.56
CA LEU A 95 13.41 2.04 19.44
C LEU A 95 13.68 2.79 18.13
N THR A 96 14.95 2.89 17.75
CA THR A 96 15.43 3.50 16.50
C THR A 96 16.07 2.44 15.60
N GLY A 97 16.12 2.67 14.29
CA GLY A 97 16.73 1.74 13.33
C GLY A 97 15.96 0.42 13.16
N ILE A 98 16.65 -0.71 13.20
CA ILE A 98 16.06 -2.04 12.93
C ILE A 98 14.86 -2.36 13.85
N PRO A 99 14.93 -2.17 15.18
CA PRO A 99 13.77 -2.34 16.06
C PRO A 99 12.53 -1.55 15.64
N LEU A 100 12.71 -0.31 15.15
CA LEU A 100 11.61 0.52 14.65
C LEU A 100 10.95 -0.10 13.41
N PHE A 101 11.75 -0.60 12.47
CA PHE A 101 11.24 -1.17 11.23
C PHE A 101 10.43 -2.43 11.49
N ILE A 102 10.96 -3.31 12.35
CA ILE A 102 10.25 -4.52 12.78
C ILE A 102 8.95 -4.15 13.49
N GLY A 103 9.00 -3.21 14.44
CA GLY A 103 7.82 -2.73 15.16
C GLY A 103 6.74 -2.19 14.22
N PHE A 104 7.13 -1.34 13.26
CA PHE A 104 6.20 -0.77 12.29
C PHE A 104 5.58 -1.84 11.37
N ILE A 105 6.39 -2.78 10.85
CA ILE A 105 5.91 -3.91 10.04
C ILE A 105 4.87 -4.72 10.82
N LEU A 106 5.13 -5.02 12.10
CA LEU A 106 4.21 -5.77 12.97
C LEU A 106 2.91 -5.01 13.22
N VAL A 107 2.98 -3.71 13.51
CA VAL A 107 1.79 -2.86 13.68
C VAL A 107 0.92 -2.88 12.43
N VAL A 108 1.53 -2.70 11.25
CA VAL A 108 0.79 -2.74 9.97
C VAL A 108 0.19 -4.13 9.72
N ALA A 109 0.95 -5.19 9.99
CA ALA A 109 0.50 -6.57 9.84
C ALA A 109 -0.69 -6.90 10.75
N LEU A 110 -0.75 -6.33 11.96
CA LEU A 110 -1.88 -6.47 12.89
C LEU A 110 -3.10 -5.67 12.40
N ILE A 111 -2.91 -4.41 12.00
CA ILE A 111 -3.99 -3.57 11.46
C ILE A 111 -4.62 -4.22 10.22
N ASN A 112 -3.81 -4.90 9.40
CA ASN A 112 -4.29 -5.59 8.21
C ASN A 112 -5.33 -6.69 8.51
N LEU A 113 -5.27 -7.33 9.67
CA LEU A 113 -6.30 -8.32 10.05
C LEU A 113 -7.68 -7.69 10.24
N LEU A 114 -7.73 -6.39 10.56
CA LEU A 114 -8.96 -5.63 10.81
C LEU A 114 -9.43 -4.88 9.57
N ILE A 115 -8.50 -4.33 8.77
CA ILE A 115 -8.81 -3.51 7.60
C ILE A 115 -8.17 -4.13 6.35
N GLY A 116 -8.99 -4.77 5.52
CA GLY A 116 -8.49 -5.48 4.32
C GLY A 116 -8.05 -4.58 3.17
N SER A 117 -8.39 -3.28 3.17
CA SER A 117 -8.03 -2.36 2.09
C SER A 117 -6.67 -1.71 2.36
N ALA A 118 -5.68 -2.00 1.51
CA ALA A 118 -4.35 -1.38 1.56
C ALA A 118 -4.45 0.15 1.45
N SER A 119 -5.19 0.64 0.46
CA SER A 119 -5.36 2.08 0.26
C SER A 119 -6.03 2.78 1.45
N ALA A 120 -6.99 2.13 2.11
CA ALA A 120 -7.67 2.70 3.27
C ALA A 120 -6.74 2.81 4.49
N LYS A 121 -5.98 1.76 4.77
CA LYS A 121 -4.99 1.78 5.86
C LYS A 121 -3.92 2.82 5.63
N TRP A 122 -3.35 2.84 4.42
CA TRP A 122 -2.30 3.81 4.10
C TRP A 122 -2.80 5.25 4.17
N ALA A 123 -4.05 5.53 3.74
CA ALA A 123 -4.63 6.86 3.85
C ALA A 123 -4.70 7.39 5.30
N ILE A 124 -4.81 6.50 6.29
CA ILE A 124 -4.87 6.87 7.71
C ILE A 124 -3.46 6.88 8.33
N LEU A 125 -2.60 5.93 7.96
CA LEU A 125 -1.26 5.78 8.55
C LEU A 125 -0.24 6.76 7.96
N ALA A 126 -0.29 7.03 6.66
CA ALA A 126 0.68 7.88 5.96
C ALA A 126 0.83 9.29 6.58
N PRO A 127 -0.25 10.03 6.91
CA PRO A 127 -0.14 11.36 7.53
C PRO A 127 0.62 11.39 8.85
N VAL A 128 0.64 10.28 9.59
CA VAL A 128 1.24 10.19 10.92
C VAL A 128 2.66 9.61 10.83
N PHE A 129 2.80 8.47 10.15
CA PHE A 129 4.05 7.72 10.12
C PHE A 129 5.07 8.29 9.15
N ILE A 130 4.67 8.91 8.01
CA ILE A 130 5.63 9.50 7.08
C ILE A 130 6.40 10.64 7.77
N PRO A 131 5.74 11.67 8.35
CA PRO A 131 6.48 12.75 9.02
C PRO A 131 7.34 12.22 10.16
N MET A 132 6.82 11.30 10.99
CA MET A 132 7.57 10.73 12.11
C MET A 132 8.87 10.03 11.67
N PHE A 133 8.82 9.25 10.60
CA PHE A 133 10.03 8.61 10.04
C PHE A 133 10.97 9.62 9.40
N MET A 134 10.46 10.68 8.77
CA MET A 134 11.28 11.77 8.24
C MET A 134 12.03 12.52 9.34
N TYR A 135 11.42 12.78 10.50
CA TYR A 135 12.12 13.37 11.64
C TYR A 135 13.26 12.49 12.18
N LEU A 136 13.12 11.16 12.04
CA LEU A 136 14.17 10.19 12.37
C LEU A 136 15.19 9.99 11.23
N GLY A 137 15.10 10.80 10.16
CA GLY A 137 16.04 10.80 9.04
C GLY A 137 15.76 9.79 7.91
N TYR A 138 14.59 9.16 7.88
CA TYR A 138 14.23 8.17 6.86
C TYR A 138 13.41 8.77 5.71
N ASP A 139 13.68 8.31 4.50
CA ASP A 139 12.95 8.73 3.31
C ASP A 139 11.49 8.20 3.32
N PRO A 140 10.50 9.00 2.89
CA PRO A 140 9.10 8.56 2.77
C PRO A 140 8.91 7.26 1.97
N ALA A 141 9.72 7.04 0.94
CA ALA A 141 9.65 5.84 0.10
C ALA A 141 10.06 4.59 0.91
N PHE A 142 11.02 4.71 1.83
CA PHE A 142 11.39 3.61 2.72
C PHE A 142 10.25 3.30 3.70
N THR A 143 9.64 4.31 4.32
CA THR A 143 8.45 4.13 5.17
C THR A 143 7.31 3.44 4.42
N GLN A 144 7.09 3.82 3.16
CA GLN A 144 6.11 3.17 2.31
C GLN A 144 6.47 1.70 2.01
N MET A 145 7.75 1.38 1.78
CA MET A 145 8.21 0.01 1.61
C MET A 145 7.90 -0.84 2.85
N LEU A 146 8.25 -0.34 4.05
CA LEU A 146 7.95 -1.04 5.32
C LEU A 146 6.45 -1.29 5.49
N TYR A 147 5.62 -0.31 5.13
CA TYR A 147 4.16 -0.49 5.13
C TYR A 147 3.74 -1.61 4.17
N ARG A 148 4.25 -1.64 2.94
CA ARG A 148 3.89 -2.68 1.97
C ARG A 148 4.29 -4.07 2.43
N VAL A 149 5.44 -4.19 3.11
CA VAL A 149 5.92 -5.44 3.71
C VAL A 149 4.93 -5.96 4.76
N GLY A 150 4.50 -5.11 5.68
CA GLY A 150 3.51 -5.48 6.71
C GLY A 150 2.13 -5.78 6.12
N ASP A 151 1.67 -4.94 5.19
CA ASP A 151 0.36 -5.05 4.53
C ASP A 151 0.20 -6.38 3.79
N SER A 152 1.23 -6.83 3.06
CA SER A 152 1.15 -8.06 2.29
C SER A 152 1.20 -9.32 3.14
N SER A 153 1.95 -9.29 4.25
CA SER A 153 2.35 -10.49 4.99
C SER A 153 1.18 -11.22 5.65
N THR A 154 0.16 -10.49 6.11
CA THR A 154 -1.01 -11.06 6.80
C THR A 154 -2.28 -11.08 5.95
N ASN A 155 -2.21 -10.68 4.67
CA ASN A 155 -3.34 -10.74 3.76
C ASN A 155 -3.99 -12.12 3.66
N PRO A 156 -3.23 -13.24 3.56
CA PRO A 156 -3.84 -14.57 3.43
C PRO A 156 -4.71 -14.99 4.61
N ILE A 157 -4.46 -14.44 5.80
CA ILE A 157 -5.17 -14.79 7.03
C ILE A 157 -6.18 -13.72 7.46
N ALA A 158 -6.28 -12.60 6.74
CA ALA A 158 -7.17 -11.50 7.07
C ALA A 158 -8.64 -11.90 6.86
N PRO A 159 -9.47 -11.99 7.92
CA PRO A 159 -10.88 -12.38 7.78
C PRO A 159 -11.70 -11.39 6.95
N MET A 160 -11.28 -10.12 6.96
CA MET A 160 -11.92 -9.01 6.24
C MET A 160 -11.51 -8.95 4.76
N MET A 161 -10.67 -9.87 4.27
CA MET A 161 -10.24 -9.90 2.87
C MET A 161 -11.43 -10.26 1.96
N PRO A 162 -11.77 -9.42 0.95
CA PRO A 162 -12.94 -9.64 0.08
C PRO A 162 -12.92 -10.97 -0.69
N PHE A 163 -11.73 -11.54 -0.90
CA PHE A 163 -11.54 -12.78 -1.65
C PHE A 163 -11.63 -14.05 -0.78
N LEU A 164 -11.71 -13.93 0.54
CA LEU A 164 -11.76 -15.09 1.43
C LEU A 164 -12.95 -16.03 1.15
N PRO A 165 -14.19 -15.55 0.90
CA PRO A 165 -15.31 -16.42 0.51
C PRO A 165 -15.05 -17.20 -0.79
N LEU A 166 -14.39 -16.55 -1.77
CA LEU A 166 -14.02 -17.18 -3.03
C LEU A 166 -13.03 -18.33 -2.80
N ILE A 167 -12.02 -18.11 -1.95
CA ILE A 167 -11.03 -19.14 -1.55
C ILE A 167 -11.73 -20.32 -0.87
N ILE A 168 -12.63 -20.05 0.08
CA ILE A 168 -13.39 -21.10 0.79
C ILE A 168 -14.23 -21.91 -0.21
N MET A 169 -14.94 -21.26 -1.14
CA MET A 169 -15.72 -21.95 -2.16
C MET A 169 -14.85 -22.86 -3.04
N TYR A 170 -13.64 -22.42 -3.39
CA TYR A 170 -12.69 -23.28 -4.13
C TYR A 170 -12.19 -24.45 -3.29
N ALA A 171 -11.88 -24.23 -2.01
CA ALA A 171 -11.43 -25.29 -1.11
C ALA A 171 -12.54 -26.34 -0.85
N GLN A 172 -13.80 -25.91 -0.79
CA GLN A 172 -14.97 -26.79 -0.65
C GLN A 172 -15.14 -27.78 -1.80
N ARG A 173 -14.56 -27.51 -2.98
CA ARG A 173 -14.54 -28.47 -4.09
C ARG A 173 -13.71 -29.71 -3.79
N TYR A 174 -12.67 -29.57 -2.97
CA TYR A 174 -11.77 -30.66 -2.58
C TYR A 174 -12.13 -31.25 -1.22
N GLN A 175 -12.59 -30.42 -0.28
CA GLN A 175 -12.99 -30.83 1.06
C GLN A 175 -14.29 -30.14 1.47
N LYS A 176 -15.42 -30.87 1.35
CA LYS A 176 -16.78 -30.32 1.53
C LYS A 176 -17.02 -29.66 2.89
N ASP A 177 -16.41 -30.19 3.96
CA ASP A 177 -16.63 -29.72 5.33
C ASP A 177 -15.62 -28.64 5.78
N ILE A 178 -14.84 -28.07 4.85
CA ILE A 178 -13.84 -27.06 5.22
C ILE A 178 -14.51 -25.76 5.70
N LYS A 179 -14.10 -25.30 6.88
CA LYS A 179 -14.59 -24.06 7.50
C LYS A 179 -13.57 -22.94 7.32
N MET A 180 -14.03 -21.69 7.45
CA MET A 180 -13.17 -20.51 7.41
C MET A 180 -11.95 -20.63 8.35
N GLY A 181 -12.16 -21.09 9.58
CA GLY A 181 -11.08 -21.28 10.55
C GLY A 181 -10.03 -22.30 10.10
N THR A 182 -10.45 -23.38 9.42
CA THR A 182 -9.53 -24.39 8.87
C THR A 182 -8.68 -23.82 7.74
N VAL A 183 -9.29 -23.00 6.87
CA VAL A 183 -8.55 -22.31 5.80
C VAL A 183 -7.53 -21.34 6.39
N ILE A 184 -7.94 -20.49 7.34
CA ILE A 184 -7.05 -19.52 7.99
C ILE A 184 -5.92 -20.25 8.76
N ALA A 185 -6.23 -21.31 9.50
CA ALA A 185 -5.23 -22.09 10.23
C ALA A 185 -4.19 -22.73 9.29
N ASN A 186 -4.60 -23.20 8.12
CA ASN A 186 -3.69 -23.74 7.11
C ASN A 186 -2.83 -22.66 6.44
N LEU A 187 -3.33 -21.42 6.34
CA LEU A 187 -2.61 -20.29 5.77
C LEU A 187 -1.71 -19.58 6.78
N LEU A 188 -1.93 -19.77 8.08
CA LEU A 188 -1.16 -19.13 9.16
C LEU A 188 0.36 -19.42 9.09
N PRO A 189 0.82 -20.67 8.89
CA PRO A 189 2.25 -20.95 8.74
C PRO A 189 2.88 -20.19 7.57
N TYR A 190 2.17 -20.07 6.45
CA TYR A 190 2.64 -19.32 5.28
C TYR A 190 2.73 -17.82 5.56
N SER A 191 1.73 -17.27 6.25
CA SER A 191 1.73 -15.85 6.63
C SER A 191 2.89 -15.53 7.59
N ILE A 192 3.16 -16.40 8.58
CA ILE A 192 4.29 -16.24 9.49
C ILE A 192 5.62 -16.37 8.74
N ALA A 193 5.77 -17.39 7.88
CA ALA A 193 6.98 -17.58 7.09
C ALA A 193 7.23 -16.38 6.16
N LEU A 194 6.18 -15.85 5.53
CA LEU A 194 6.26 -14.65 4.69
C LEU A 194 6.66 -13.43 5.52
N LEU A 195 6.01 -13.19 6.66
CA LEU A 195 6.33 -12.06 7.54
C LEU A 195 7.79 -12.09 7.97
N VAL A 196 8.30 -13.23 8.42
CA VAL A 196 9.70 -13.40 8.86
C VAL A 196 10.66 -13.20 7.69
N THR A 197 10.42 -13.87 6.56
CA THR A 197 11.30 -13.81 5.39
C THR A 197 11.34 -12.39 4.80
N TRP A 198 10.19 -11.73 4.70
CA TRP A 198 10.06 -10.41 4.11
C TRP A 198 10.64 -9.32 5.02
N THR A 199 10.48 -9.48 6.34
CA THR A 199 11.15 -8.63 7.33
C THR A 199 12.66 -8.81 7.28
N ALA A 200 13.16 -10.06 7.25
CA ALA A 200 14.58 -10.34 7.13
C ALA A 200 15.18 -9.77 5.84
N PHE A 201 14.48 -9.93 4.70
CA PHE A 201 14.88 -9.34 3.43
C PHE A 201 14.98 -7.82 3.51
N THR A 202 13.99 -7.17 4.14
CA THR A 202 13.97 -5.71 4.34
C THR A 202 15.15 -5.24 5.19
N ILE A 203 15.49 -5.97 6.25
CA ILE A 203 16.64 -5.66 7.12
C ILE A 203 17.95 -5.83 6.34
N ILE A 204 18.10 -6.91 5.58
CA ILE A 204 19.28 -7.13 4.74
C ILE A 204 19.41 -6.00 3.71
N TRP A 205 18.31 -5.60 3.07
CA TRP A 205 18.30 -4.50 2.12
C TRP A 205 18.74 -3.18 2.76
N TYR A 206 18.26 -2.91 3.98
CA TYR A 206 18.66 -1.77 4.79
C TYR A 206 20.16 -1.79 5.11
N LEU A 207 20.70 -2.94 5.51
CA LEU A 207 22.13 -3.08 5.85
C LEU A 207 23.06 -2.91 4.65
N ILE A 208 22.61 -3.28 3.45
CA ILE A 208 23.37 -3.07 2.21
C ILE A 208 23.29 -1.59 1.77
N GLY A 209 22.34 -0.82 2.30
CA GLY A 209 22.20 0.61 1.99
C GLY A 209 21.67 0.88 0.58
N LEU A 210 21.01 -0.09 -0.06
CA LEU A 210 20.50 0.07 -1.41
C LEU A 210 19.29 1.01 -1.44
N PRO A 211 19.22 1.94 -2.41
CA PRO A 211 18.06 2.79 -2.57
C PRO A 211 16.82 1.92 -2.86
N VAL A 212 15.70 2.32 -2.29
CA VAL A 212 14.41 1.62 -2.40
C VAL A 212 13.77 1.81 -3.77
N GLY A 213 14.24 2.82 -4.50
CA GLY A 213 13.86 3.11 -5.88
C GLY A 213 14.66 4.27 -6.45
N PRO A 214 14.42 4.65 -7.71
CA PRO A 214 15.02 5.83 -8.31
C PRO A 214 14.66 7.09 -7.51
N ASN A 215 15.66 7.83 -7.02
CA ASN A 215 15.48 8.96 -6.08
C ASN A 215 14.77 8.60 -4.77
N GLY A 216 14.80 7.33 -4.34
CA GLY A 216 14.35 6.89 -3.02
C GLY A 216 15.52 6.32 -2.23
N PRO A 217 16.42 7.16 -1.68
CA PRO A 217 17.42 6.69 -0.73
C PRO A 217 16.74 6.12 0.53
N ILE A 218 17.47 5.37 1.35
CA ILE A 218 16.92 4.90 2.64
C ILE A 218 16.86 6.07 3.64
N TYR A 219 17.89 6.91 3.62
CA TYR A 219 18.02 8.09 4.47
C TYR A 219 17.73 9.35 3.66
N LEU A 220 17.14 10.35 4.32
CA LEU A 220 17.06 11.68 3.74
C LEU A 220 18.48 12.24 3.54
N PRO A 221 18.79 12.82 2.37
CA PRO A 221 20.04 13.56 2.20
C PRO A 221 20.04 14.76 3.15
N GLU A 222 21.13 14.95 3.89
CA GLU A 222 21.36 16.13 4.75
C GLU A 222 21.31 17.44 3.96
#